data_AF-A0AAV4PCT9-F1
#
_entry.id   AF-A0AAV4PCT9-F1
#
_cell.length_a   1.000
_cell.length_b   1.000
_cell.length_c   1.000
_cell.angle_alpha   90.00
_cell.angle_beta   90.00
_cell.angle_gamma   90.00
#
_symmetry.space_group_name_H-M   'P 1'
#
loop_
_entity.id
_entity.type
_entity.pdbx_description
1 polymer ?
#
loop_
_entity_poly.entity_id
_entity_poly.type
_entity_poly.pdbx_seq_one_letter_code
_entity_poly.pdbx_strand_id
1 'polypeptide(L)'
;MNYNYRKEQIMRKRCCLVCLKPGHMAKKCQRNVRWLICERRYYVLLCPDLRKGISYLPKSKIADEEAKSTEILLANLPSEYEIYLKTIIVRLRHKGKGVCVRALMDDGSMRSIIHRLKRV
;
A
#
# COMPACT_ATOMS: atom_id res chain seq x y z
N MET A 1 13.34 11.23 4.94
CA MET A 1 12.64 11.74 6.14
C MET A 1 13.07 11.00 7.41
N ASN A 2 13.32 11.74 8.50
CA ASN A 2 13.75 11.23 9.81
C ASN A 2 12.52 10.80 10.67
N TYR A 3 12.66 9.74 11.47
CA TYR A 3 11.63 9.25 12.39
C TYR A 3 11.14 10.35 13.36
N ASN A 4 12.06 11.15 13.91
CA ASN A 4 11.75 12.21 14.87
C ASN A 4 10.83 13.26 14.26
N TYR A 5 11.12 13.69 13.02
CA TYR A 5 10.27 14.64 12.29
C TYR A 5 8.85 14.10 12.08
N ARG A 6 8.70 12.83 11.69
CA ARG A 6 7.37 12.21 11.52
C ARG A 6 6.60 12.14 12.84
N LYS A 7 7.28 11.76 13.92
CA LYS A 7 6.71 11.71 15.27
C LYS A 7 6.23 13.10 15.71
N GLU A 8 7.04 14.13 15.52
CA GLU A 8 6.68 15.52 15.84
C GLU A 8 5.45 16.00 15.06
N GLN A 9 5.37 15.73 13.75
CA GLN A 9 4.20 16.11 12.96
C GLN A 9 2.91 15.43 13.44
N ILE A 10 2.99 14.16 13.85
CA ILE A 10 1.85 13.42 14.38
C ILE A 10 1.42 13.96 15.74
N MET A 11 2.38 14.28 16.61
CA MET A 11 2.12 14.91 17.90
C MET A 11 1.51 16.30 17.75
N ARG A 12 2.03 17.11 16.81
CA ARG A 12 1.49 18.45 16.48
C ARG A 12 0.04 18.37 16.01
N LYS A 13 -0.31 17.34 15.23
CA LYS A 13 -1.68 17.08 14.76
C LYS A 13 -2.57 16.35 15.79
N ARG A 14 -2.07 16.07 16.99
CA ARG A 14 -2.78 15.33 18.07
C ARG A 14 -3.34 13.98 17.59
N CYS A 15 -2.59 13.29 16.73
CA CYS A 15 -2.96 11.98 16.22
C CYS A 15 -2.29 10.85 17.02
N CYS A 16 -2.94 9.68 17.06
CA CYS A 16 -2.42 8.48 17.69
C CYS A 16 -1.19 7.94 16.95
N LEU A 17 -0.08 7.68 17.66
CA LEU A 17 1.14 7.09 17.07
C LEU A 17 0.97 5.62 16.61
N VAL A 18 -0.10 4.95 17.04
CA VAL A 18 -0.38 3.55 16.66
C VAL A 18 -1.22 3.47 15.39
N CYS A 19 -2.27 4.31 15.28
CA CYS A 19 -3.25 4.20 14.19
C CYS A 19 -3.42 5.48 13.34
N LEU A 20 -2.67 6.54 13.66
CA LEU A 20 -2.70 7.86 13.00
C LEU A 20 -4.04 8.60 13.02
N LYS A 21 -5.04 8.10 13.76
CA LYS A 21 -6.33 8.78 13.93
C LYS A 21 -6.26 9.83 15.05
N PRO A 22 -6.98 10.96 14.92
CA PRO A 22 -7.16 11.92 16.01
C PRO A 22 -8.07 11.35 17.11
N GLY A 23 -8.18 12.07 18.23
CA GLY A 23 -9.12 11.78 19.32
C GLY A 23 -8.63 10.83 20.41
N HIS A 24 -7.45 10.22 20.24
CA HIS A 24 -6.81 9.43 21.29
C HIS A 24 -5.29 9.35 21.11
N MET A 25 -4.58 9.04 22.19
CA MET A 25 -3.13 8.80 22.19
C MET A 25 -2.83 7.30 22.14
N ALA A 26 -1.58 6.94 21.82
CA ALA A 26 -1.12 5.55 21.74
C ALA A 26 -1.50 4.71 22.96
N LYS A 27 -1.36 5.27 24.18
CA LYS A 27 -1.72 4.61 25.45
C LYS A 27 -3.18 4.16 25.53
N LYS A 28 -4.10 4.88 24.88
CA LYS A 28 -5.54 4.58 24.85
C LYS A 28 -5.98 3.91 23.54
N CYS A 29 -5.03 3.54 22.67
CA CYS A 29 -5.36 2.93 21.40
C CYS A 29 -5.72 1.46 21.58
N GLN A 30 -6.96 1.10 21.28
CA GLN A 30 -7.39 -0.30 21.30
C GLN A 30 -7.11 -1.06 19.99
N ARG A 31 -6.62 -0.36 18.95
CA ARG A 31 -6.34 -1.01 17.67
C ARG A 31 -5.13 -1.93 17.79
N ASN A 32 -5.29 -3.19 17.36
CA ASN A 32 -4.22 -4.17 17.31
C ASN A 32 -3.47 -4.05 15.97
N VAL A 33 -2.68 -2.99 15.83
CA VAL A 33 -1.77 -2.84 14.69
C VAL A 33 -0.48 -3.58 15.07
N ARG A 34 -0.32 -4.84 14.67
CA ARG A 34 0.97 -5.54 14.75
C ARG A 34 1.60 -5.50 13.38
N TRP A 35 2.88 -5.13 13.32
CA TRP A 35 3.58 -5.07 12.04
C TRP A 35 4.53 -6.24 11.84
N LEU A 36 4.52 -6.85 10.65
CA LEU A 36 5.28 -8.06 10.32
C LEU A 36 6.80 -7.88 10.47
N ILE A 37 7.33 -6.66 10.32
CA ILE A 37 8.79 -6.42 10.31
C ILE A 37 9.40 -6.41 11.72
N CYS A 38 8.65 -5.99 12.73
CA CYS A 38 9.21 -5.69 14.06
C CYS A 38 8.32 -6.16 15.21
N GLU A 39 7.14 -6.72 14.88
CA GLU A 39 6.07 -7.16 15.79
C GLU A 39 5.58 -6.11 16.81
N ARG A 40 6.05 -4.87 16.68
CA ARG A 40 5.73 -3.76 17.59
C ARG A 40 4.46 -3.06 17.17
N ARG A 41 3.85 -2.39 18.16
CA ARG A 41 2.55 -1.74 18.06
C ARG A 41 2.66 -0.26 17.66
N TYR A 42 3.09 0.01 16.43
CA TYR A 42 3.12 1.36 15.85
C TYR A 42 2.77 1.33 14.35
N TYR A 43 2.43 2.49 13.79
CA TYR A 43 2.17 2.61 12.36
C TYR A 43 3.46 2.48 11.53
N VAL A 44 3.41 1.86 10.34
CA VAL A 44 4.58 1.53 9.50
C VAL A 44 5.53 2.70 9.27
N LEU A 45 4.99 3.91 9.05
CA LEU A 45 5.79 5.13 8.83
C LEU A 45 6.64 5.57 10.03
N LEU A 46 6.31 5.05 11.22
CA LEU A 46 6.99 5.26 12.49
C LEU A 46 7.91 4.09 12.87
N CYS A 47 8.12 3.12 11.99
CA CYS A 47 9.08 2.05 12.24
C CYS A 47 10.52 2.59 12.21
N PRO A 48 11.27 2.61 13.33
CA PRO A 48 12.68 2.99 13.32
C PRO A 48 13.52 1.99 12.50
N ASP A 49 13.09 0.74 12.45
CA ASP A 49 13.76 -0.33 11.71
C ASP A 49 13.28 -0.45 10.26
N LEU A 50 12.44 0.48 9.76
CA LEU A 50 11.93 0.42 8.37
C LEU A 50 13.04 0.32 7.34
N ARG A 51 14.20 0.94 7.62
CA ARG A 51 15.38 0.92 6.73
C ARG A 51 16.21 -0.35 6.87
N LYS A 52 16.22 -0.98 8.06
CA LYS A 52 16.88 -2.27 8.31
C LYS A 52 16.02 -3.44 7.79
N GLY A 53 14.71 -3.23 7.81
CA GLY A 53 13.60 -4.01 7.24
C GLY A 53 13.79 -4.52 5.82
N ILE A 54 14.49 -3.71 5.03
CA ILE A 54 14.66 -3.93 3.59
C ILE A 54 15.77 -4.96 3.32
N SER A 55 16.57 -5.32 4.33
CA SER A 55 17.64 -6.32 4.20
C SER A 55 17.20 -7.78 4.40
N TYR A 56 16.00 -8.01 4.94
CA TYR A 56 15.38 -9.34 5.04
C TYR A 56 14.28 -9.57 3.98
N LEU A 57 14.03 -8.58 3.11
CA LEU A 57 13.53 -8.87 1.77
C LEU A 57 14.74 -9.27 0.92
N PRO A 58 14.61 -10.27 0.01
CA PRO A 58 15.71 -10.68 -0.84
C PRO A 58 16.23 -9.48 -1.62
N LYS A 59 17.46 -9.06 -1.30
CA LYS A 59 18.20 -8.02 -2.04
C LYS A 59 18.46 -8.52 -3.45
N SER A 60 17.64 -8.13 -4.42
CA SER A 60 18.18 -7.90 -5.76
C SER A 60 18.92 -6.57 -5.73
N LYS A 61 20.24 -6.65 -5.77
CA LYS A 61 21.14 -5.51 -5.96
C LYS A 61 20.73 -4.78 -7.23
N ILE A 62 20.54 -3.46 -7.17
CA ILE A 62 21.16 -2.47 -8.06
C ILE A 62 21.14 -1.14 -7.30
N ALA A 63 22.30 -0.51 -7.32
CA ALA A 63 22.64 0.70 -6.63
C ALA A 63 21.99 1.94 -7.25
N ASP A 64 22.12 3.02 -6.50
CA ASP A 64 21.71 4.41 -6.75
C ASP A 64 21.79 4.85 -8.22
N GLU A 65 20.71 5.47 -8.72
CA GLU A 65 20.79 6.79 -9.36
C GLU A 65 19.40 7.44 -9.46
N GLU A 66 19.36 8.66 -8.90
CA GLU A 66 18.56 9.83 -9.24
C GLU A 66 17.03 9.75 -9.43
N ALA A 67 16.39 10.65 -8.69
CA ALA A 67 14.99 11.04 -8.84
C ALA A 67 14.64 11.42 -10.27
N LYS A 68 13.92 10.56 -10.98
CA LYS A 68 13.08 10.97 -12.12
C LYS A 68 11.75 10.23 -12.11
N SER A 69 10.72 11.05 -11.96
CA SER A 69 9.43 10.92 -12.61
C SER A 69 8.46 9.85 -12.08
N THR A 70 7.32 10.39 -11.70
CA THR A 70 6.03 9.77 -11.39
C THR A 70 5.52 8.87 -12.51
N GLU A 71 6.14 7.71 -12.69
CA GLU A 71 5.59 6.59 -13.46
C GLU A 71 6.04 5.29 -12.80
N ILE A 72 5.62 5.06 -11.54
CA ILE A 72 5.59 3.69 -11.04
C ILE A 72 4.45 3.01 -11.80
N LEU A 73 4.82 2.53 -12.99
CA LEU A 73 4.07 1.65 -13.84
C LEU A 73 3.40 0.61 -12.95
N LEU A 74 2.17 0.25 -13.32
CA LEU A 74 1.35 -0.84 -12.79
C LEU A 74 2.04 -2.23 -12.87
N ALA A 75 3.34 -2.27 -13.14
CA ALA A 75 4.16 -3.45 -13.22
C ALA A 75 4.50 -3.94 -11.82
N ASN A 76 3.91 -5.08 -11.48
CA ASN A 76 4.55 -6.16 -10.74
C ASN A 76 5.32 -5.71 -9.50
N LEU A 77 4.61 -5.49 -8.38
CA LEU A 77 5.28 -5.68 -7.10
C LEU A 77 5.82 -7.12 -7.08
N PRO A 78 7.08 -7.34 -6.67
CA PRO A 78 7.61 -8.68 -6.49
C PRO A 78 6.73 -9.40 -5.47
N SER A 79 6.04 -10.44 -5.93
CA SER A 79 5.28 -11.36 -5.10
C SER A 79 6.18 -12.56 -4.82
N GLU A 80 6.17 -13.07 -3.59
CA GLU A 80 6.82 -14.34 -3.23
C GLU A 80 6.23 -15.54 -4.00
N TYR A 81 5.09 -15.32 -4.66
CA TYR A 81 4.35 -16.31 -5.45
C TYR A 81 4.29 -15.89 -6.92
N GLU A 82 4.36 -16.86 -7.81
CA GLU A 82 4.11 -16.68 -9.23
C GLU A 82 2.65 -16.24 -9.45
N ILE A 83 2.45 -15.05 -10.03
CA ILE A 83 1.13 -14.50 -10.34
C ILE A 83 0.91 -14.63 -11.84
N TYR A 84 0.04 -15.55 -12.25
CA TYR A 84 -0.31 -15.73 -13.66
C TYR A 84 -1.30 -14.67 -14.17
N LEU A 85 -2.26 -14.24 -13.34
CA LEU A 85 -3.34 -13.32 -13.74
C LEU A 85 -3.64 -12.33 -12.61
N LYS A 86 -3.68 -11.03 -12.93
CA LYS A 86 -3.94 -9.95 -11.97
C LYS A 86 -5.35 -9.44 -12.15
N THR A 87 -6.04 -9.14 -11.05
CA THR A 87 -7.35 -8.48 -11.13
C THR A 87 -7.41 -7.26 -10.23
N ILE A 88 -8.17 -6.25 -10.64
CA ILE A 88 -8.47 -5.05 -9.86
C ILE A 88 -9.98 -4.88 -9.71
N ILE A 89 -10.42 -4.37 -8.55
CA ILE A 89 -11.81 -3.95 -8.38
C ILE A 89 -11.88 -2.47 -8.76
N VAL A 90 -12.68 -2.15 -9.78
CA VAL A 90 -12.88 -0.78 -10.26
C VAL A 90 -14.34 -0.36 -10.11
N ARG A 91 -14.56 0.91 -9.79
CA ARG A 91 -15.91 1.49 -9.73
C ARG A 91 -16.21 2.22 -11.04
N LEU A 92 -17.01 1.60 -11.89
CA LEU A 92 -17.56 2.23 -13.10
C LEU A 92 -18.63 3.24 -12.69
N ARG A 93 -18.67 4.40 -13.35
CA ARG A 93 -19.68 5.45 -13.14
C ARG A 93 -20.32 5.83 -14.47
N HIS A 94 -21.64 5.82 -14.52
CA HIS A 94 -22.41 6.25 -15.69
C HIS A 94 -23.75 6.86 -15.25
N LYS A 95 -24.02 8.10 -15.70
CA LYS A 95 -25.26 8.86 -15.40
C LYS A 95 -25.66 8.81 -13.91
N GLY A 96 -24.71 9.12 -13.02
CA GLY A 96 -24.92 9.13 -11.57
C GLY A 96 -25.01 7.75 -10.90
N LYS A 97 -25.08 6.66 -11.68
CA LYS A 97 -25.07 5.28 -11.16
C LYS A 97 -23.64 4.75 -11.14
N GLY A 98 -23.28 4.02 -10.09
CA GLY A 98 -21.96 3.42 -9.94
C GLY A 98 -22.05 1.91 -9.73
N VAL A 99 -21.18 1.15 -10.38
CA VAL A 99 -21.09 -0.31 -10.24
C VAL A 99 -19.64 -0.69 -9.98
N CYS A 100 -19.40 -1.52 -8.95
CA CYS A 100 -18.09 -2.13 -8.73
C CYS A 100 -17.99 -3.39 -9.60
N VAL A 101 -16.95 -3.47 -10.42
CA VAL A 101 -16.65 -4.62 -11.27
C VAL A 101 -15.22 -5.11 -11.01
N ARG A 102 -14.95 -6.38 -11.27
CA ARG A 102 -13.60 -6.93 -11.29
C ARG A 102 -13.08 -6.89 -12.72
N ALA A 103 -12.01 -6.13 -12.94
CA ALA A 103 -11.29 -6.11 -14.21
C ALA A 103 -10.07 -7.03 -14.13
N LEU A 104 -9.85 -7.79 -15.19
CA LEU A 104 -8.64 -8.58 -15.38
C LEU A 104 -7.58 -7.68 -16.03
N MET A 105 -6.39 -7.62 -15.42
CA MET A 105 -5.22 -6.97 -16.00
C MET A 105 -4.34 -8.05 -16.62
N ASP A 106 -4.43 -8.14 -17.95
CA ASP A 106 -3.65 -9.05 -18.78
C ASP A 106 -2.66 -8.21 -19.58
N ASP A 107 -1.38 -8.27 -19.19
CA ASP A 107 -0.26 -7.60 -19.84
C ASP A 107 0.14 -8.26 -21.17
N GLY A 108 -0.31 -9.50 -21.43
CA GLY A 108 -0.19 -10.15 -22.73
C GLY A 108 -1.28 -9.75 -23.72
N SER A 109 -2.36 -9.09 -23.28
CA SER A 109 -3.44 -8.67 -24.16
C SER A 109 -3.15 -7.33 -24.84
N MET A 110 -3.23 -7.31 -26.17
CA MET A 110 -3.16 -6.06 -26.95
C MET A 110 -4.47 -5.25 -26.91
N ARG A 111 -5.55 -5.79 -26.33
CA ARG A 111 -6.89 -5.18 -26.35
C ARG A 111 -7.57 -5.21 -24.97
N SER A 112 -8.24 -4.11 -24.64
CA SER A 112 -9.11 -4.01 -23.46
C SER A 112 -10.54 -4.41 -23.82
N ILE A 113 -11.09 -5.43 -23.16
CA ILE A 113 -12.45 -5.95 -23.42
C ILE A 113 -13.31 -5.81 -22.15
N ILE A 114 -14.54 -5.30 -22.32
CA ILE A 114 -15.53 -5.23 -21.24
C ILE A 114 -16.67 -6.19 -21.58
N HIS A 115 -16.77 -7.31 -20.87
CA HIS A 115 -17.87 -8.26 -21.00
C HIS A 115 -18.90 -8.09 -19.89
N ARG A 116 -20.18 -8.03 -20.28
CA ARG A 116 -21.30 -8.07 -19.34
C ARG A 116 -21.62 -9.54 -19.04
N LEU A 117 -21.31 -9.98 -17.82
CA LEU A 117 -21.74 -11.29 -17.34
C LEU A 117 -23.27 -11.32 -17.25
N LYS A 118 -23.92 -12.20 -18.02
CA LYS A 118 -25.32 -12.54 -17.79
C LYS A 118 -25.35 -13.46 -16.56
N ARG A 119 -26.16 -13.11 -15.55
CA ARG A 119 -26.43 -14.01 -14.43
C ARG A 119 -27.23 -15.19 -14.98
N VAL A 120 -26.73 -16.40 -14.75
CA VAL A 120 -27.47 -17.67 -14.90
C VAL A 120 -28.32 -17.86 -13.65
#